data_AF-A0A1Y0L4C3-F1
#
_entry.id   AF-A0A1Y0L4C3-F1
#
_cell.length_a   1.000
_cell.length_b   1.000
_cell.length_c   1.000
_cell.angle_alpha   90.00
_cell.angle_beta   90.00
_cell.angle_gamma   90.00
#
_symmetry.space_group_name_H-M   'P 1'
#
loop_
_entity.id
_entity.type
_entity.pdbx_description
1 polymer ?
#
loop_
_entity_poly.entity_id
_entity_poly.type
_entity_poly.pdbx_seq_one_letter_code
_entity_poly.pdbx_strand_id
1 'polypeptide(L)'
;MDDLISMAIFDKVQAVMPDDRHRMMYSVKVYPHEYEIHFNEIVEYCDSCIGIPDGILTGVRPAFLNRIGGCYEIAFDLVSNIEKGQNFVPPDSNNADKLSTIIDQGIVQHYTRHKPYCYMFLADSPELSRLYNIVMLRFRCRYNIKQIHSNLEPEGRGYVIEF
;
A
#
# COMPACT_ATOMS: atom_id res chain seq x y z
N MET A 1 21.75 -16.78 -4.19
CA MET A 1 21.81 -15.37 -3.75
C MET A 1 21.85 -14.51 -5.01
N ASP A 2 20.83 -14.60 -5.89
CA ASP A 2 20.88 -13.99 -7.24
C ASP A 2 19.49 -13.62 -7.86
N ASP A 3 18.45 -13.41 -7.05
CA ASP A 3 17.08 -13.18 -7.60
C ASP A 3 16.55 -11.75 -7.44
N LEU A 4 17.40 -10.81 -7.01
CA LEU A 4 17.06 -9.38 -6.90
C LEU A 4 17.45 -8.57 -8.16
N ILE A 5 18.10 -9.20 -9.15
CA ILE A 5 18.70 -8.53 -10.32
C ILE A 5 17.67 -8.07 -11.37
N SER A 6 16.39 -8.47 -11.29
CA SER A 6 15.36 -8.00 -12.24
C SER A 6 14.06 -7.52 -11.62
N MET A 7 14.06 -7.07 -10.36
CA MET A 7 12.89 -6.35 -9.85
C MET A 7 12.90 -4.95 -10.43
N ALA A 8 12.04 -4.73 -11.40
CA ALA A 8 11.83 -3.42 -11.98
C ALA A 8 10.39 -2.98 -11.68
N ILE A 9 10.29 -1.85 -10.99
CA ILE A 9 9.03 -1.17 -10.73
C ILE A 9 8.82 -0.22 -11.89
N PHE A 10 7.82 -0.52 -12.71
CA PHE A 10 7.48 0.23 -13.90
C PHE A 10 6.18 1.01 -13.68
N ASP A 11 6.05 2.09 -14.46
CA ASP A 11 4.79 2.79 -14.74
C ASP A 11 3.92 3.11 -13.53
N LYS A 12 4.17 4.30 -12.98
CA LYS A 12 3.22 4.96 -12.09
C LYS A 12 2.06 5.51 -12.93
N VAL A 13 0.97 4.75 -13.05
CA VAL A 13 -0.27 5.22 -13.68
C VAL A 13 -1.13 5.91 -12.63
N GLN A 14 -1.65 7.08 -12.99
CA GLN A 14 -2.49 7.88 -12.12
C GLN A 14 -3.90 7.94 -12.71
N ALA A 15 -4.89 7.54 -11.93
CA ALA A 15 -6.28 7.48 -12.31
C ALA A 15 -7.15 8.26 -11.30
N VAL A 16 -8.33 8.66 -11.76
CA VAL A 16 -9.37 9.27 -10.93
C VAL A 16 -10.41 8.19 -10.67
N MET A 17 -10.74 7.98 -9.40
CA MET A 17 -11.80 7.07 -8.94
C MET A 17 -13.17 7.69 -9.25
N PRO A 18 -14.27 6.90 -9.28
CA PRO A 18 -15.60 7.40 -9.62
C PRO A 18 -16.12 8.56 -8.76
N ASP A 19 -15.53 8.74 -7.58
CA ASP A 19 -15.85 9.75 -6.56
C ASP A 19 -14.81 10.90 -6.52
N ASP A 20 -14.07 11.10 -7.62
CA ASP A 20 -13.03 12.12 -7.79
C ASP A 20 -11.82 11.96 -6.84
N ARG A 21 -11.70 10.83 -6.12
CA ARG A 21 -10.49 10.50 -5.37
C ARG A 21 -9.40 10.02 -6.30
N HIS A 22 -8.16 10.14 -5.84
CA HIS A 22 -7.01 9.76 -6.63
C HIS A 22 -6.61 8.31 -6.38
N ARG A 23 -6.30 7.58 -7.46
CA ARG A 23 -5.63 6.28 -7.41
C ARG A 23 -4.29 6.35 -8.12
N MET A 24 -3.24 5.88 -7.47
CA MET A 24 -1.95 5.66 -8.11
C MET A 24 -1.63 4.18 -8.13
N MET A 25 -1.28 3.66 -9.30
CA MET A 25 -0.99 2.26 -9.54
C MET A 25 0.47 2.11 -9.93
N TYR A 26 1.13 1.10 -9.39
CA TYR A 26 2.49 0.73 -9.70
C TYR A 26 2.51 -0.73 -10.13
N SER A 27 3.12 -1.02 -11.28
CA SER A 27 3.30 -2.39 -11.76
C SER A 27 4.70 -2.87 -11.43
N VAL A 28 4.80 -4.04 -10.80
CA VAL A 28 6.09 -4.63 -10.42
C VAL A 28 6.25 -5.98 -11.08
N LYS A 29 7.25 -6.10 -11.94
CA LYS A 29 7.58 -7.34 -12.64
C LYS A 29 8.68 -8.07 -11.89
N VAL A 30 8.38 -9.28 -11.43
CA VAL A 30 9.31 -10.20 -10.79
C VAL A 30 9.10 -11.57 -11.42
N TYR A 31 9.90 -11.88 -12.44
CA TYR A 31 9.74 -13.10 -13.23
C TYR A 31 9.53 -14.35 -12.35
N PRO A 32 8.51 -15.18 -12.63
CA PRO A 32 7.56 -15.11 -13.75
C PRO A 32 6.27 -14.31 -13.46
N HIS A 33 6.22 -13.58 -12.35
CA HIS A 33 5.01 -12.93 -11.84
C HIS A 33 5.00 -11.42 -12.07
N GLU A 34 3.80 -10.87 -12.15
CA GLU A 34 3.53 -9.44 -12.20
C GLU A 34 2.55 -9.07 -11.10
N TYR A 35 2.88 -8.01 -10.37
CA TYR A 35 2.10 -7.51 -9.25
C TYR A 35 1.64 -6.09 -9.52
N GLU A 36 0.52 -5.72 -8.92
CA GLU A 36 0.01 -4.36 -8.92
C GLU A 36 -0.11 -3.84 -7.49
N ILE A 37 0.37 -2.62 -7.27
CA ILE A 37 0.26 -1.91 -5.99
C ILE A 37 -0.60 -0.69 -6.21
N HIS A 38 -1.71 -0.59 -5.48
CA HIS A 38 -2.65 0.51 -5.55
C HIS A 38 -2.49 1.37 -4.32
N PHE A 39 -2.40 2.67 -4.53
CA PHE A 39 -2.50 3.70 -3.49
C PHE A 39 -3.81 4.44 -3.75
N ASN A 40 -4.83 4.12 -2.95
CA ASN A 40 -6.14 4.72 -3.03
C ASN A 40 -6.22 5.88 -2.03
N GLU A 41 -6.46 7.09 -2.51
CA GLU A 41 -6.62 8.25 -1.65
C GLU A 41 -7.83 8.06 -0.72
N ILE A 42 -7.64 8.38 0.56
CA ILE A 42 -8.69 8.40 1.59
C ILE A 42 -8.88 9.87 2.00
N VAL A 43 -10.08 10.39 1.83
CA VAL A 43 -10.44 11.77 2.13
C VAL A 43 -11.37 11.82 3.35
N GLU A 44 -12.37 10.95 3.36
CA GLU A 44 -13.37 10.81 4.40
C GLU A 44 -13.23 9.47 5.12
N TYR A 45 -13.78 9.37 6.33
CA TYR A 45 -13.71 8.15 7.13
C TYR A 45 -14.39 6.95 6.45
N CYS A 46 -15.42 7.21 5.62
CA CYS A 46 -16.15 6.19 4.88
C CYS A 46 -15.42 5.70 3.61
N ASP A 47 -14.32 6.34 3.22
CA ASP A 47 -13.54 5.94 2.04
C ASP A 47 -12.70 4.67 2.29
N SER A 48 -12.47 4.34 3.56
CA SER A 48 -11.72 3.16 3.97
C SER A 48 -12.64 2.16 4.66
N CYS A 49 -12.34 0.89 4.46
CA CYS A 49 -12.97 -0.20 5.22
C CYS A 49 -12.36 -0.34 6.63
N ILE A 50 -11.25 0.37 6.93
CA ILE A 50 -10.61 0.37 8.25
C ILE A 50 -11.33 1.34 9.18
N GLY A 51 -11.51 0.96 10.44
CA GLY A 51 -11.90 1.90 11.49
C GLY A 51 -10.78 2.91 11.77
N ILE A 52 -10.78 4.05 11.07
CA ILE A 52 -9.74 5.07 11.18
C ILE A 52 -9.87 5.82 12.52
N PRO A 53 -8.79 5.94 13.32
CA PRO A 53 -8.81 6.73 14.55
C PRO A 53 -9.12 8.21 14.31
N ASP A 54 -9.86 8.82 15.23
CA ASP A 54 -10.19 10.24 15.17
C ASP A 54 -8.93 11.13 15.07
N GLY A 55 -9.01 12.15 14.22
CA GLY A 55 -7.94 13.13 14.04
C GLY A 55 -6.81 12.71 13.11
N ILE A 56 -6.82 11.47 12.60
CA ILE A 56 -5.88 11.03 11.56
C ILE A 56 -6.23 11.66 10.21
N LEU A 57 -7.52 11.70 9.86
CA LEU A 57 -7.95 12.43 8.67
C LEU A 57 -7.97 13.92 8.99
N THR A 58 -7.03 14.65 8.42
CA THR A 58 -6.93 16.11 8.57
C THR A 58 -7.92 16.86 7.67
N GLY A 59 -8.60 16.15 6.76
CA GLY A 59 -9.44 16.75 5.72
C GLY A 59 -8.65 17.52 4.65
N VAL A 60 -7.32 17.55 4.75
CA VAL A 60 -6.44 18.26 3.82
C VAL A 60 -6.21 17.38 2.59
N ARG A 61 -6.98 17.63 1.54
CA ARG A 61 -6.75 17.04 0.22
C ARG A 61 -5.55 17.68 -0.46
N PRO A 62 -4.69 16.92 -1.15
CA PRO A 62 -3.80 17.51 -2.15
C PRO A 62 -4.66 18.24 -3.19
N ALA A 63 -4.54 19.56 -3.28
CA ALA A 63 -5.25 20.36 -4.29
C ALA A 63 -4.94 19.93 -5.74
N PHE A 64 -3.84 19.19 -5.92
CA PHE A 64 -3.44 18.56 -7.16
C PHE A 64 -2.86 17.18 -6.87
N LEU A 65 -3.18 16.20 -7.73
CA LEU A 65 -2.72 14.80 -7.81
C LEU A 65 -1.21 14.56 -7.64
N ASN A 66 -0.40 15.60 -7.77
CA ASN A 66 1.06 15.58 -7.75
C ASN A 66 1.67 16.38 -6.59
N ARG A 67 0.87 16.86 -5.64
CA ARG A 67 1.36 17.59 -4.46
C ARG A 67 1.64 16.68 -3.25
N ILE A 68 2.31 17.30 -2.29
CA ILE A 68 2.69 16.72 -1.00
C ILE A 68 1.45 16.51 -0.12
N GLY A 69 1.38 15.38 0.59
CA GLY A 69 0.34 15.08 1.58
C GLY A 69 -0.69 14.05 1.10
N GLY A 70 -1.75 13.89 1.88
CA GLY A 70 -2.81 12.89 1.69
C GLY A 70 -2.66 11.66 2.59
N CYS A 71 -3.80 10.99 2.78
CA CYS A 71 -3.91 9.62 3.30
C CYS A 71 -4.10 8.66 2.14
N TYR A 72 -3.42 7.52 2.16
CA TYR A 72 -3.62 6.49 1.15
C TYR A 72 -3.78 5.11 1.77
N GLU A 73 -4.82 4.40 1.36
CA GLU A 73 -4.97 2.97 1.60
C GLU A 73 -4.23 2.18 0.51
N ILE A 74 -3.44 1.20 0.95
CA ILE A 74 -2.61 0.40 0.06
C ILE A 74 -3.30 -0.94 -0.19
N ALA A 75 -3.46 -1.29 -1.46
CA ALA A 75 -3.83 -2.63 -1.89
C ALA A 75 -2.70 -3.24 -2.74
N PHE A 76 -2.50 -4.55 -2.61
CA PHE A 76 -1.44 -5.29 -3.29
C PHE A 76 -1.94 -6.66 -3.72
N ASP A 77 -1.78 -6.98 -5.00
CA ASP A 77 -2.10 -8.32 -5.49
C ASP A 77 -1.30 -8.68 -6.76
N LEU A 78 -1.33 -9.95 -7.15
CA LEU A 78 -0.91 -10.41 -8.46
C LEU A 78 -1.91 -9.92 -9.52
N VAL A 79 -1.39 -9.46 -10.65
CA VAL A 79 -2.22 -9.08 -11.81
C VAL A 79 -3.16 -10.23 -12.21
N SER A 80 -2.67 -11.47 -12.16
CA SER A 80 -3.49 -12.65 -12.48
C SER A 80 -4.64 -12.91 -11.51
N ASN A 81 -4.53 -12.49 -10.25
CA ASN A 81 -5.61 -12.64 -9.28
C ASN A 81 -6.70 -11.58 -9.54
N ILE A 82 -6.25 -10.34 -9.78
CA ILE A 82 -7.12 -9.21 -10.15
C ILE A 82 -7.94 -9.55 -11.40
N GLU A 83 -7.29 -10.03 -12.47
CA GLU A 83 -7.97 -10.42 -13.72
C GLU A 83 -9.01 -11.52 -13.53
N LYS A 84 -8.79 -12.43 -12.58
CA LYS A 84 -9.71 -13.54 -12.26
C LYS A 84 -10.76 -13.16 -11.22
N GLY A 85 -10.70 -11.97 -10.62
CA GLY A 85 -11.56 -11.57 -9.50
C GLY A 85 -11.41 -12.47 -8.28
N GLN A 86 -10.20 -12.96 -8.02
CA GLN A 86 -9.90 -13.82 -6.88
C GLN A 86 -9.29 -13.00 -5.74
N ASN A 87 -9.52 -13.44 -4.49
CA ASN A 87 -8.81 -12.88 -3.34
C ASN A 87 -7.30 -13.11 -3.47
N PHE A 88 -6.51 -12.41 -2.66
CA PHE A 88 -5.06 -12.57 -2.67
C PHE A 88 -4.66 -14.04 -2.48
N VAL A 89 -4.02 -14.61 -3.51
CA VAL A 89 -3.37 -15.92 -3.47
C VAL A 89 -1.89 -15.70 -3.80
N PRO A 90 -0.95 -15.89 -2.86
CA PRO A 90 0.47 -15.73 -3.14
C PRO A 90 0.96 -16.83 -4.09
N PRO A 91 2.01 -16.58 -4.90
CA PRO A 91 2.57 -17.62 -5.76
C PRO A 91 3.23 -18.74 -4.95
N ASP A 92 3.29 -19.96 -5.52
CA ASP A 92 3.82 -21.17 -4.87
C ASP A 92 5.26 -21.02 -4.37
N SER A 93 6.07 -20.18 -5.02
CA SER A 93 7.42 -19.81 -4.61
C SER A 93 7.44 -18.73 -3.50
N ASN A 94 6.55 -18.87 -2.50
CA ASN A 94 6.19 -17.86 -1.49
C ASN A 94 7.35 -17.40 -0.59
N ASN A 95 8.26 -16.60 -1.16
CA ASN A 95 9.27 -15.88 -0.41
C ASN A 95 8.65 -14.56 0.09
N ALA A 96 8.03 -14.61 1.26
CA ALA A 96 7.39 -13.46 1.88
C ALA A 96 8.34 -12.27 2.10
N ASP A 97 9.65 -12.51 2.27
CA ASP A 97 10.63 -11.43 2.36
C ASP A 97 10.80 -10.72 1.01
N LYS A 98 10.73 -11.46 -0.10
CA LYS A 98 10.74 -10.89 -1.46
C LYS A 98 9.47 -10.08 -1.72
N LEU A 99 8.30 -10.64 -1.40
CA LEU A 99 7.00 -9.96 -1.57
C LEU A 99 6.88 -8.69 -0.72
N SER A 100 7.29 -8.74 0.54
CA SER A 100 7.32 -7.55 1.40
C SER A 100 8.31 -6.49 0.88
N THR A 101 9.40 -6.90 0.24
CA THR A 101 10.34 -5.95 -0.41
C THR A 101 9.70 -5.22 -1.58
N ILE A 102 8.85 -5.90 -2.38
CA ILE A 102 8.10 -5.27 -3.49
C ILE A 102 7.20 -4.16 -2.95
N ILE A 103 6.41 -4.47 -1.93
CA ILE A 103 5.47 -3.53 -1.31
C ILE A 103 6.22 -2.35 -0.68
N ASP A 104 7.27 -2.63 0.10
CA ASP A 104 8.14 -1.62 0.72
C ASP A 104 8.67 -0.64 -0.34
N GLN A 105 9.24 -1.15 -1.44
CA GLN A 105 9.77 -0.28 -2.49
C GLN A 105 8.70 0.57 -3.19
N GLY A 106 7.51 0.03 -3.45
CA GLY A 106 6.40 0.81 -4.01
C GLY A 106 6.01 1.99 -3.10
N ILE A 107 5.93 1.74 -1.80
CA ILE A 107 5.60 2.77 -0.81
C ILE A 107 6.75 3.76 -0.63
N VAL A 108 8.02 3.32 -0.64
CA VAL A 108 9.21 4.20 -0.64
C VAL A 108 9.16 5.15 -1.85
N GLN A 109 8.85 4.63 -3.02
CA GLN A 109 8.76 5.40 -4.25
C GLN A 109 7.61 6.42 -4.19
N HIS A 110 6.43 5.99 -3.70
CA HIS A 110 5.31 6.89 -3.48
C HIS A 110 5.64 7.98 -2.45
N TYR A 111 6.22 7.61 -1.31
CA TYR A 111 6.58 8.53 -0.23
C TYR A 111 7.63 9.55 -0.66
N THR A 112 8.64 9.13 -1.42
CA THR A 112 9.70 10.01 -1.92
C THR A 112 9.13 11.11 -2.82
N ARG A 113 8.11 10.79 -3.61
CA ARG A 113 7.49 11.72 -4.57
C ARG A 113 6.37 12.57 -3.98
N HIS A 114 5.58 12.01 -3.06
CA HIS A 114 4.33 12.62 -2.58
C HIS A 114 4.34 12.98 -1.11
N LYS A 115 5.32 12.54 -0.32
CA LYS A 115 5.42 12.85 1.12
C LYS A 115 4.05 12.80 1.83
N PRO A 116 3.28 11.71 1.68
CA PRO A 116 1.99 11.59 2.34
C PRO A 116 2.19 11.62 3.86
N TYR A 117 1.17 12.10 4.58
CA TYR A 117 1.22 12.14 6.03
C TYR A 117 0.76 10.82 6.65
N CYS A 118 0.03 9.99 5.90
CA CYS A 118 -0.44 8.71 6.42
C CYS A 118 -0.59 7.64 5.32
N TYR A 119 -0.26 6.39 5.69
CA TYR A 119 -0.62 5.19 4.94
C TYR A 119 -1.50 4.27 5.77
N MET A 120 -2.46 3.65 5.11
CA MET A 120 -3.34 2.66 5.70
C MET A 120 -3.17 1.31 4.99
N PHE A 121 -3.27 0.24 5.77
CA PHE A 121 -3.12 -1.13 5.29
C PHE A 121 -4.33 -1.90 5.75
N LEU A 122 -5.09 -2.46 4.81
CA LEU A 122 -6.10 -3.46 5.10
C LEU A 122 -5.75 -4.73 4.34
N ALA A 123 -5.27 -5.73 5.07
CA ALA A 123 -5.05 -7.02 4.46
C ALA A 123 -6.37 -7.78 4.33
N ASP A 124 -6.68 -8.25 3.12
CA ASP A 124 -7.83 -9.11 2.80
C ASP A 124 -7.66 -10.56 3.28
N SER A 125 -6.42 -10.97 3.54
CA SER A 125 -6.00 -12.30 3.97
C SER A 125 -4.94 -12.27 5.08
N PRO A 126 -4.80 -13.33 5.90
CA PRO A 126 -3.70 -13.45 6.89
C PRO A 126 -2.31 -13.38 6.26
N GLU A 127 -2.14 -13.91 5.04
CA GLU A 127 -0.89 -13.90 4.29
C GLU A 127 -0.46 -12.47 3.94
N LEU A 128 -1.39 -11.67 3.40
CA LEU A 128 -1.14 -10.27 3.10
C LEU A 128 -0.89 -9.46 4.38
N SER A 129 -1.59 -9.79 5.47
CA SER A 129 -1.37 -9.16 6.79
C SER A 129 0.06 -9.38 7.28
N ARG A 130 0.61 -10.59 7.08
CA ARG A 130 2.02 -10.86 7.40
C ARG A 130 2.98 -10.00 6.57
N LEU A 131 2.70 -9.81 5.28
CA LEU A 131 3.52 -8.97 4.41
C LEU A 131 3.51 -7.51 4.85
N TYR A 132 2.34 -6.96 5.14
CA TYR A 132 2.20 -5.58 5.62
C TYR A 132 2.91 -5.37 6.96
N ASN A 133 2.84 -6.32 7.90
CA ASN A 133 3.60 -6.23 9.14
C ASN A 133 5.12 -6.15 8.92
N ILE A 134 5.67 -6.96 7.99
CA ILE A 134 7.11 -6.90 7.65
C ILE A 134 7.46 -5.52 7.07
N VAL A 135 6.63 -5.00 6.16
CA VAL A 135 6.80 -3.67 5.55
C VAL A 135 6.79 -2.58 6.63
N MET A 136 5.84 -2.63 7.56
CA MET A 136 5.76 -1.67 8.67
C MET A 136 7.01 -1.68 9.56
N LEU A 137 7.52 -2.87 9.89
CA LEU A 137 8.76 -3.00 10.67
C LEU A 137 9.95 -2.36 9.94
N ARG A 138 10.05 -2.55 8.63
CA ARG A 138 11.10 -1.91 7.81
C ARG A 138 10.94 -0.39 7.76
N PHE A 139 9.70 0.12 7.69
CA PHE A 139 9.47 1.56 7.73
C PHE A 139 9.85 2.21 9.04
N ARG A 140 9.55 1.56 10.17
CA ARG A 140 9.99 2.04 11.49
C ARG A 140 11.49 2.25 11.57
N CYS A 141 12.28 1.44 10.86
CA CYS A 141 13.73 1.58 10.84
C CYS A 141 14.22 2.68 9.88
N ARG A 142 13.42 3.08 8.89
CA ARG A 142 13.87 3.92 7.75
C ARG A 142 13.33 5.34 7.77
N TYR A 143 12.17 5.57 8.38
CA TYR A 143 11.51 6.87 8.39
C TYR A 143 11.21 7.33 9.81
N ASN A 144 11.10 8.66 9.96
CA ASN A 144 10.62 9.24 11.20
C ASN A 144 9.10 9.07 11.25
N ILE A 145 8.64 7.98 11.86
CA ILE A 145 7.22 7.68 12.02
C ILE A 145 6.76 8.31 13.33
N LYS A 146 5.76 9.20 13.26
CA LYS A 146 5.14 9.80 14.42
C LYS A 146 4.38 8.76 15.25
N GLN A 147 3.51 7.98 14.59
CA GLN A 147 2.69 6.97 15.26
C GLN A 147 2.36 5.80 14.33
N ILE A 148 2.18 4.62 14.92
CA ILE A 148 1.57 3.48 14.25
C ILE A 148 0.35 3.04 15.06
N HIS A 149 -0.79 2.97 14.40
CA HIS A 149 -2.01 2.36 14.92
C HIS A 149 -2.13 0.97 14.30
N SER A 150 -2.27 -0.06 15.12
CA SER A 150 -2.34 -1.46 14.70
C SER A 150 -3.55 -2.14 15.31
N ASN A 151 -3.89 -3.33 14.81
CA ASN A 151 -5.05 -4.09 15.26
C ASN A 151 -6.36 -3.33 15.07
N LEU A 152 -6.45 -2.54 14.01
CA LEU A 152 -7.68 -1.83 13.66
C LEU A 152 -8.64 -2.81 12.97
N GLU A 153 -9.93 -2.57 13.15
CA GLU A 153 -10.98 -3.32 12.45
C GLU A 153 -10.92 -3.08 10.94
N PRO A 154 -11.35 -4.05 10.11
CA PRO A 154 -11.95 -5.34 10.50
C PRO A 154 -10.93 -6.40 10.92
N GLU A 155 -11.33 -7.23 11.90
CA GLU A 155 -10.63 -8.44 12.35
C GLU A 155 -9.19 -8.19 12.87
N GLY A 156 -8.90 -6.96 13.29
CA GLY A 156 -7.57 -6.56 13.75
C GLY A 156 -6.50 -6.54 12.66
N ARG A 157 -6.88 -6.48 11.38
CA ARG A 157 -5.95 -6.50 10.23
C ARG A 157 -5.66 -5.12 9.64
N GLY A 158 -6.30 -4.09 10.18
CA GLY A 158 -6.08 -2.70 9.80
C GLY A 158 -4.86 -2.11 10.50
N TYR A 159 -4.09 -1.32 9.75
CA TYR A 159 -2.97 -0.54 10.27
C TYR A 159 -2.96 0.86 9.68
N VAL A 160 -2.51 1.84 10.47
CA VAL A 160 -2.27 3.22 10.03
C VAL A 160 -0.86 3.61 10.45
N ILE A 161 -0.05 4.09 9.50
CA ILE A 161 1.25 4.71 9.73
C ILE A 161 1.09 6.21 9.56
N GLU A 162 1.39 6.99 10.59
CA GLU A 162 1.43 8.46 10.57
C GLU A 162 2.89 8.94 10.56
N PHE A 163 3.25 9.77 9.57
CA PHE A 163 4.59 10.34 9.37
C PHE A 163 4.73 11.74 9.97
#